data_AF-A0A1W9MBG4-F1
#
_entry.id   AF-A0A1W9MBG4-F1
#
_cell.length_a   1.000
_cell.length_b   1.000
_cell.length_c   1.000
_cell.angle_alpha   90.00
_cell.angle_beta   90.00
_cell.angle_gamma   90.00
#
_symmetry.space_group_name_H-M   'P 1'
#
loop_
_entity.id
_entity.type
_entity.pdbx_description
1 polymer ?
#
loop_
_entity_poly.entity_id
_entity_poly.type
_entity_poly.pdbx_seq_one_letter_code
_entity_poly.pdbx_strand_id
1 'polypeptide(L)'
;MSGITIWTLESDYDRDAVKCLAEKLIHYRSLPNISIRALGKSQIPKKIKGENDPAKALSRAVELYLKEDKCVIFVIDKDGVMSSHQRLKEPNSLINQIQKIVNDETFSGRVHLAWAVCELEAWLLVDCAGIFCYFAHTKNKYKQDCRNAISDKKNIMKLIGKYQKGNTELITEAVSGGKGVKEYLTEFSKDILKTLNPKMKPGDIDDEKYRERLSPEIAKFIEINADTVKRNNSLQYLGKLISQCQII
;
A
#
# COMPACT_ATOMS: atom_id res chain seq x y z
N MET A 1 -18.86 8.88 -14.36
CA MET A 1 -17.59 8.50 -13.71
C MET A 1 -17.93 7.89 -12.36
N SER A 2 -17.46 6.69 -12.05
CA SER A 2 -17.72 5.99 -10.79
C SER A 2 -16.66 6.39 -9.76
N GLY A 3 -17.05 7.18 -8.76
CA GLY A 3 -16.19 7.55 -7.65
C GLY A 3 -16.03 6.39 -6.67
N ILE A 4 -14.79 6.10 -6.27
CA ILE A 4 -14.48 5.17 -5.18
C ILE A 4 -13.62 5.92 -4.17
N THR A 5 -14.08 5.95 -2.91
CA THR A 5 -13.25 6.39 -1.79
C THR A 5 -12.41 5.21 -1.30
N ILE A 6 -11.09 5.38 -1.21
CA ILE A 6 -10.19 4.44 -0.52
C ILE A 6 -9.64 5.14 0.71
N TRP A 7 -9.81 4.54 1.90
CA TRP A 7 -9.49 5.18 3.16
C TRP A 7 -8.46 4.39 3.96
N THR A 8 -7.25 4.93 4.07
CA THR A 8 -6.15 4.46 4.93
C THR A 8 -6.21 5.19 6.28
N LEU A 9 -7.07 4.71 7.18
CA LEU A 9 -7.35 5.39 8.46
C LEU A 9 -6.16 5.43 9.43
N GLU A 10 -5.12 4.64 9.18
CA GLU A 10 -3.95 4.51 10.05
C GLU A 10 -2.82 5.47 9.68
N SER A 11 -2.71 5.88 8.41
CA SER A 11 -1.58 6.68 7.90
C SER A 11 -1.96 7.60 6.74
N ASP A 12 -1.49 8.85 6.82
CA ASP A 12 -1.60 9.82 5.72
C ASP A 12 -0.55 9.56 4.62
N TYR A 13 0.58 8.90 4.95
CA TYR A 13 1.60 8.54 3.94
C TYR A 13 1.11 7.39 3.07
N ASP A 14 0.44 6.40 3.67
CA ASP A 14 -0.10 5.26 2.95
C ASP A 14 -1.20 5.66 1.98
N ARG A 15 -1.96 6.71 2.31
CA ARG A 15 -3.01 7.26 1.44
C ARG A 15 -2.55 7.46 0.01
N ASP A 16 -1.43 8.16 -0.18
CA ASP A 16 -0.97 8.56 -1.51
C ASP A 16 -0.32 7.40 -2.25
N ALA A 17 0.36 6.50 -1.53
CA ALA A 17 0.90 5.27 -2.09
C ALA A 17 -0.22 4.30 -2.53
N VAL A 18 -1.22 4.07 -1.68
CA VAL A 18 -2.41 3.28 -1.99
C VAL A 18 -3.17 3.88 -3.17
N LYS A 19 -3.34 5.20 -3.22
CA LYS A 19 -3.94 5.89 -4.37
C LYS A 19 -3.22 5.54 -5.67
N CYS A 20 -1.88 5.70 -5.68
CA CYS A 20 -1.06 5.45 -6.86
C CYS A 20 -1.16 3.98 -7.31
N LEU A 21 -1.11 3.03 -6.37
CA LEU A 21 -1.25 1.60 -6.68
C LEU A 21 -2.66 1.25 -7.16
N ALA A 22 -3.70 1.85 -6.59
CA ALA A 22 -5.09 1.65 -7.01
C ALA A 22 -5.34 2.18 -8.43
N GLU A 23 -4.80 3.35 -8.78
CA GLU A 23 -4.86 3.90 -10.15
C GLU A 23 -4.15 2.97 -11.15
N LYS A 24 -3.00 2.40 -10.76
CA LYS A 24 -2.30 1.41 -11.59
C LYS A 24 -3.07 0.10 -11.73
N LEU A 25 -3.77 -0.36 -10.68
CA LEU A 25 -4.65 -1.52 -10.74
C LEU A 25 -5.85 -1.27 -11.67
N ILE A 26 -6.44 -0.08 -11.65
CA ILE A 26 -7.50 0.34 -12.58
C ILE A 26 -7.02 0.22 -14.03
N HIS A 27 -5.82 0.75 -14.31
CA HIS A 27 -5.22 0.68 -15.64
C HIS A 27 -4.94 -0.77 -16.06
N TYR A 28 -4.27 -1.55 -15.20
CA TYR A 28 -3.96 -2.95 -15.46
C TYR A 28 -5.21 -3.80 -15.73
N ARG A 29 -6.30 -3.56 -14.99
CA ARG A 29 -7.58 -4.27 -15.14
C ARG A 29 -8.47 -3.68 -16.24
N SER A 30 -8.02 -2.64 -16.95
CA SER A 30 -8.78 -1.96 -18.00
C SER A 30 -10.17 -1.52 -17.52
N LEU A 31 -10.27 -1.00 -16.29
CA LEU A 31 -11.55 -0.57 -15.72
C LEU A 31 -11.87 0.87 -16.15
N PRO A 32 -12.87 1.10 -17.04
CA PRO A 32 -13.16 2.44 -17.52
C PRO A 32 -13.88 3.29 -16.48
N ASN A 33 -13.64 4.61 -16.56
CA ASN A 33 -14.42 5.64 -15.87
C ASN A 33 -14.43 5.55 -14.34
N ILE A 34 -13.40 4.99 -13.70
CA ILE A 34 -13.24 4.99 -12.25
C ILE A 34 -12.35 6.16 -11.81
N SER A 35 -12.74 6.86 -10.75
CA SER A 35 -11.89 7.86 -10.08
C SER A 35 -11.67 7.49 -8.62
N ILE A 36 -10.42 7.55 -8.16
CA ILE A 36 -10.07 7.27 -6.76
C ILE A 36 -9.99 8.57 -5.95
N ARG A 37 -10.80 8.66 -4.90
CA ARG A 37 -10.63 9.60 -3.80
C ARG A 37 -9.88 8.89 -2.68
N ALA A 38 -8.64 9.26 -2.44
CA ALA A 38 -7.87 8.68 -1.34
C ALA A 38 -8.00 9.56 -0.09
N LEU A 39 -8.28 8.93 1.04
CA LEU A 39 -8.40 9.56 2.35
C LEU A 39 -7.42 8.93 3.33
N GLY A 40 -6.78 9.76 4.14
CA GLY A 40 -5.88 9.34 5.22
C GLY A 40 -6.51 9.51 6.60
N LYS A 41 -5.70 9.27 7.64
CA LYS A 41 -6.06 9.43 9.06
C LYS A 41 -6.64 10.79 9.39
N SER A 42 -6.09 11.87 8.82
CA SER A 42 -6.50 13.24 9.17
C SER A 42 -7.82 13.70 8.55
N GLN A 43 -8.43 12.88 7.69
CA GLN A 43 -9.57 13.26 6.83
C GLN A 43 -10.93 12.77 7.35
N ILE A 44 -11.08 12.59 8.67
CA ILE A 44 -12.40 12.50 9.29
C ILE A 44 -13.08 13.88 9.20
N PRO A 45 -14.28 14.02 8.60
CA PRO A 45 -14.93 15.31 8.42
C PRO A 45 -15.07 16.11 9.71
N LYS A 46 -14.62 17.38 9.70
CA LYS A 46 -14.64 18.28 10.88
C LYS A 46 -16.04 18.42 11.51
N LYS A 47 -17.11 18.33 10.72
CA LYS A 47 -18.51 18.39 11.17
C LYS A 47 -18.92 17.24 12.09
N ILE A 48 -18.10 16.20 12.17
CA ILE A 48 -18.35 14.99 12.98
C ILE A 48 -17.47 15.00 14.24
N LYS A 49 -16.55 15.96 14.39
CA LYS A 49 -15.67 16.07 15.57
C LYS A 49 -16.39 16.34 16.91
N GLY A 50 -17.70 16.58 16.90
CA GLY A 50 -18.54 16.70 18.10
C GLY A 50 -19.28 15.42 18.49
N GLU A 51 -19.15 14.33 17.72
CA GLU A 51 -19.71 13.03 18.06
C GLU A 51 -18.82 12.33 19.08
N ASN A 52 -19.36 12.05 20.27
CA ASN A 52 -18.62 11.41 21.37
C ASN A 52 -18.43 9.90 21.16
N ASP A 53 -19.13 9.31 20.18
CA ASP A 53 -19.01 7.92 19.77
C ASP A 53 -18.22 7.82 18.44
N PRO A 54 -16.94 7.38 18.50
CA PRO A 54 -16.11 7.23 17.30
C PRO A 54 -16.70 6.33 16.21
N ALA A 55 -17.49 5.31 16.59
CA ALA A 55 -18.11 4.39 15.63
C ALA A 55 -19.23 5.08 14.85
N LYS A 56 -20.08 5.85 15.55
CA LYS A 56 -21.11 6.68 14.90
C LYS A 56 -20.49 7.77 14.05
N ALA A 57 -19.40 8.36 14.53
CA ALA A 57 -18.65 9.36 13.77
C ALA A 57 -18.16 8.79 12.43
N LEU A 58 -17.55 7.60 12.47
CA LEU A 58 -17.06 6.92 11.28
C LEU A 58 -18.20 6.52 10.34
N SER A 59 -19.30 5.97 10.86
CA SER A 59 -20.48 5.62 10.07
C SER A 59 -21.06 6.83 9.33
N ARG A 60 -21.23 7.96 10.03
CA ARG A 60 -21.71 9.21 9.41
C ARG A 60 -20.73 9.78 8.39
N ALA A 61 -19.42 9.58 8.58
CA ALA A 61 -18.43 9.96 7.58
C ALA A 61 -18.59 9.12 6.30
N VAL A 62 -18.81 7.81 6.44
CA VAL A 62 -19.09 6.90 5.33
C VAL A 62 -20.35 7.33 4.58
N GLU A 63 -21.45 7.61 5.28
CA GLU A 63 -22.67 8.14 4.65
C GLU A 63 -22.41 9.39 3.81
N LEU A 64 -21.58 10.31 4.29
CA LEU A 64 -21.24 11.52 3.54
C LEU A 64 -20.45 11.22 2.28
N TYR A 65 -19.44 10.35 2.35
CA TYR A 65 -18.65 9.98 1.18
C TYR A 65 -19.49 9.20 0.15
N LEU A 66 -20.40 8.35 0.62
CA LEU A 66 -21.34 7.60 -0.24
C LEU A 66 -22.40 8.46 -0.94
N LYS A 67 -22.50 9.77 -0.65
CA LYS A 67 -23.33 10.69 -1.44
C LYS A 67 -22.68 11.07 -2.76
N GLU A 68 -21.36 11.09 -2.81
CA GLU A 68 -20.58 11.52 -3.97
C GLU A 68 -19.93 10.33 -4.69
N ASP A 69 -19.54 9.32 -3.92
CA ASP A 69 -18.86 8.13 -4.41
C ASP A 69 -19.77 6.90 -4.32
N LYS A 70 -19.60 5.96 -5.24
CA LYS A 70 -20.38 4.72 -5.25
C LYS A 70 -20.05 3.82 -4.07
N CYS A 71 -18.78 3.85 -3.65
CA CYS A 71 -18.18 2.84 -2.80
C CYS A 71 -17.13 3.45 -1.86
N VAL A 72 -17.00 2.88 -0.66
CA VAL A 72 -15.91 3.15 0.29
C VAL A 72 -15.16 1.87 0.56
N ILE A 73 -13.84 1.86 0.34
CA ILE A 73 -12.96 0.75 0.68
C ILE A 73 -12.03 1.21 1.80
N PHE A 74 -12.17 0.62 2.99
CA PHE A 74 -11.19 0.78 4.05
C PHE A 74 -9.96 -0.08 3.74
N VAL A 75 -8.77 0.49 3.90
CA VAL A 75 -7.50 -0.23 3.85
C VAL A 75 -6.89 -0.15 5.24
N ILE A 76 -6.67 -1.31 5.85
CA ILE A 76 -6.10 -1.44 7.20
C ILE A 76 -4.92 -2.39 7.14
N ASP A 77 -3.83 -1.99 7.80
CA ASP A 77 -2.66 -2.83 7.94
C ASP A 77 -3.00 -4.03 8.81
N LYS A 78 -2.79 -5.22 8.24
CA LYS A 78 -2.86 -6.44 9.00
C LYS A 78 -1.48 -6.70 9.59
N ASP A 79 -1.26 -6.18 10.79
CA ASP A 79 -0.16 -6.64 11.61
C ASP A 79 -0.29 -8.16 11.84
N GLY A 80 0.83 -8.82 12.18
CA GLY A 80 0.87 -10.27 12.41
C GLY A 80 -0.28 -10.84 13.26
N VAL A 81 -0.51 -12.15 13.15
CA VAL A 81 -1.69 -12.85 13.72
C VAL A 81 -1.95 -12.47 15.20
N MET A 82 -0.90 -12.29 16.00
CA MET A 82 -1.03 -11.95 17.42
C MET A 82 -1.58 -10.54 17.70
N SER A 83 -1.14 -9.51 16.97
CA SER A 83 -1.60 -8.13 17.15
C SER A 83 -3.01 -7.93 16.59
N SER A 84 -3.34 -8.61 15.48
CA SER A 84 -4.73 -8.64 14.98
C SER A 84 -5.70 -9.23 16.01
N HIS A 85 -5.35 -10.35 16.65
CA HIS A 85 -6.19 -10.96 17.70
C HIS A 85 -6.29 -10.08 18.96
N GLN A 86 -5.26 -9.31 19.30
CA GLN A 86 -5.31 -8.37 20.42
C GLN A 86 -6.20 -7.15 20.11
N ARG A 87 -6.05 -6.55 18.92
CA ARG A 87 -6.90 -5.42 18.47
C ARG A 87 -8.39 -5.81 18.41
N LEU A 88 -8.70 -7.05 18.03
CA LEU A 88 -10.08 -7.56 18.01
C LEU A 88 -10.69 -7.73 19.41
N LYS A 89 -9.88 -7.92 20.46
CA LYS A 89 -10.36 -8.01 21.85
C LYS A 89 -10.80 -6.66 22.42
N GLU A 90 -10.35 -5.55 21.86
CA GLU A 90 -10.74 -4.21 22.27
C GLU A 90 -12.09 -3.81 21.63
N PRO A 91 -13.19 -3.69 22.38
CA PRO A 91 -14.53 -3.53 21.80
C PRO A 91 -14.72 -2.27 20.93
N ASN A 92 -13.88 -1.25 21.18
CA ASN A 92 -13.90 0.04 20.49
C ASN A 92 -12.66 0.28 19.63
N SER A 93 -11.91 -0.76 19.27
CA SER A 93 -10.79 -0.62 18.33
C SER A 93 -11.28 -0.20 16.94
N LEU A 94 -10.42 0.48 16.18
CA LEU A 94 -10.72 0.93 14.82
C LEU A 94 -11.23 -0.21 13.92
N ILE A 95 -10.61 -1.38 14.02
CA ILE A 95 -10.99 -2.59 13.29
C ILE A 95 -12.43 -3.03 13.61
N ASN A 96 -12.81 -3.04 14.89
CA ASN A 96 -14.16 -3.40 15.31
C ASN A 96 -15.18 -2.35 14.87
N GLN A 97 -14.81 -1.07 14.86
CA GLN A 97 -15.65 0.00 14.32
C GLN A 97 -15.89 -0.17 12.81
N ILE A 98 -14.83 -0.46 12.03
CA ILE A 98 -14.93 -0.70 10.60
C ILE A 98 -15.76 -1.95 10.31
N GLN A 99 -15.53 -3.05 11.03
CA GLN A 99 -16.29 -4.28 10.85
C GLN A 99 -17.78 -4.09 11.11
N LYS A 100 -18.15 -3.30 12.12
CA LYS A 100 -19.56 -2.93 12.36
C LYS A 100 -20.17 -2.24 11.13
N ILE A 101 -19.47 -1.29 10.53
CA ILE A 101 -19.93 -0.55 9.35
C ILE A 101 -20.00 -1.45 8.11
N VAL A 102 -18.98 -2.28 7.88
CA VAL A 102 -18.93 -3.20 6.73
C VAL A 102 -20.07 -4.23 6.79
N ASN A 103 -20.46 -4.65 8.01
CA ASN A 103 -21.53 -5.60 8.24
C ASN A 103 -22.92 -4.93 8.40
N ASP A 104 -23.00 -3.61 8.32
CA ASP A 104 -24.26 -2.89 8.43
C ASP A 104 -25.04 -2.99 7.12
N GLU A 105 -26.27 -3.51 7.18
CA GLU A 105 -27.13 -3.71 6.01
C GLU A 105 -27.44 -2.39 5.27
N THR A 106 -27.41 -1.25 5.96
CA THR A 106 -27.61 0.07 5.35
C THR A 106 -26.54 0.41 4.30
N PHE A 107 -25.35 -0.19 4.42
CA PHE A 107 -24.23 -0.01 3.50
C PHE A 107 -23.99 -1.23 2.61
N SER A 108 -24.93 -2.19 2.58
CA SER A 108 -24.76 -3.47 1.90
C SER A 108 -24.24 -3.30 0.48
N GLY A 109 -23.13 -4.00 0.20
CA GLY A 109 -22.43 -3.96 -1.08
C GLY A 109 -21.59 -2.72 -1.34
N ARG A 110 -21.75 -1.61 -0.61
CA ARG A 110 -21.10 -0.31 -0.91
C ARG A 110 -19.90 0.01 -0.04
N VAL A 111 -19.70 -0.72 1.05
CA VAL A 111 -18.59 -0.54 1.97
C VAL A 111 -17.81 -1.84 2.09
N HIS A 112 -16.50 -1.77 1.91
CA HIS A 112 -15.63 -2.93 1.93
C HIS A 112 -14.41 -2.69 2.81
N LEU A 113 -13.78 -3.79 3.22
CA LEU A 113 -12.51 -3.79 3.94
C LEU A 113 -11.48 -4.60 3.15
N ALA A 114 -10.37 -3.96 2.81
CA ALA A 114 -9.16 -4.56 2.29
C ALA A 114 -8.10 -4.60 3.39
N TRP A 115 -7.55 -5.78 3.65
CA TRP A 115 -6.39 -5.94 4.50
C TRP A 115 -5.13 -5.67 3.69
N ALA A 116 -4.27 -4.74 4.10
CA ALA A 116 -2.89 -4.70 3.64
C ALA A 116 -2.10 -5.74 4.44
N VAL A 117 -1.97 -6.94 3.86
CA VAL A 117 -1.35 -8.07 4.57
C VAL A 117 0.17 -7.87 4.60
N CYS A 118 0.72 -7.84 5.82
CA CYS A 118 2.11 -7.47 6.07
C CYS A 118 2.41 -6.03 5.63
N GLU A 119 1.61 -5.06 6.07
CA GLU A 119 1.81 -3.61 5.84
C GLU A 119 1.78 -3.20 4.34
N LEU A 120 1.73 -1.90 4.08
CA LEU A 120 1.77 -1.38 2.71
C LEU A 120 3.09 -1.68 1.99
N GLU A 121 4.20 -1.80 2.73
CA GLU A 121 5.51 -2.13 2.17
C GLU A 121 5.51 -3.45 1.39
N ALA A 122 4.68 -4.42 1.78
CA ALA A 122 4.51 -5.65 1.01
C ALA A 122 3.95 -5.38 -0.40
N TRP A 123 3.11 -4.36 -0.57
CA TRP A 123 2.59 -3.96 -1.89
C TRP A 123 3.65 -3.26 -2.73
N LEU A 124 4.64 -2.59 -2.14
CA LEU A 124 5.75 -2.02 -2.88
C LEU A 124 6.73 -3.11 -3.34
N LEU A 125 6.98 -4.11 -2.48
CA LEU A 125 7.94 -5.20 -2.73
C LEU A 125 7.52 -6.16 -3.85
N VAL A 126 6.30 -6.03 -4.39
CA VAL A 126 5.87 -6.78 -5.59
C VAL A 126 6.76 -6.51 -6.80
N ASP A 127 7.45 -5.37 -6.83
CA ASP A 127 8.33 -4.96 -7.93
C ASP A 127 9.62 -4.30 -7.43
N CYS A 128 10.59 -5.14 -7.11
CA CYS A 128 11.91 -4.73 -6.62
C CYS A 128 12.72 -3.98 -7.68
N ALA A 129 12.45 -4.18 -8.97
CA ALA A 129 13.08 -3.40 -10.04
C ALA A 129 12.57 -1.95 -10.04
N GLY A 130 11.27 -1.74 -9.82
CA GLY A 130 10.70 -0.41 -9.61
C GLY A 130 11.34 0.32 -8.43
N ILE A 131 11.48 -0.36 -7.30
CA ILE A 131 12.16 0.19 -6.11
C ILE A 131 13.62 0.55 -6.43
N PHE A 132 14.36 -0.33 -7.11
CA PHE A 132 15.73 -0.02 -7.55
C PHE A 132 15.74 1.27 -8.39
N CYS A 133 14.81 1.38 -9.33
CA CYS A 133 14.71 2.52 -10.23
C CYS A 133 14.37 3.83 -9.53
N TYR A 134 13.56 3.76 -8.46
CA TYR A 134 13.37 4.90 -7.58
C TYR A 134 14.70 5.39 -6.99
N PHE A 135 15.52 4.54 -6.38
CA PHE A 135 16.81 5.01 -5.82
C PHE A 135 17.84 5.41 -6.89
N ALA A 136 17.68 4.93 -8.11
CA ALA A 136 18.58 5.18 -9.22
C ALA A 136 18.24 6.45 -10.03
N HIS A 137 17.02 6.99 -9.90
CA HIS A 137 16.46 7.99 -10.82
C HIS A 137 17.24 9.31 -10.91
N THR A 138 17.96 9.68 -9.86
CA THR A 138 18.78 10.90 -9.82
C THR A 138 20.08 10.77 -10.61
N LYS A 139 20.48 9.56 -11.02
CA LYS A 139 21.70 9.34 -11.80
C LYS A 139 21.36 9.39 -13.29
N ASN A 140 22.09 10.22 -14.05
CA ASN A 140 21.88 10.42 -15.49
C ASN A 140 21.69 9.11 -16.28
N LYS A 141 22.50 8.08 -15.98
CA LYS A 141 22.43 6.77 -16.65
C LYS A 141 21.12 5.99 -16.47
N TYR A 142 20.25 6.38 -15.54
CA TYR A 142 18.98 5.70 -15.22
C TYR A 142 17.76 6.62 -15.36
N LYS A 143 17.96 7.90 -15.68
CA LYS A 143 16.91 8.93 -15.63
C LYS A 143 15.80 8.71 -16.66
N GLN A 144 16.16 8.24 -17.85
CA GLN A 144 15.22 8.09 -18.97
C GLN A 144 14.55 6.72 -19.01
N ASP A 145 15.34 5.65 -18.80
CA ASP A 145 14.87 4.28 -18.92
C ASP A 145 15.68 3.35 -18.00
N CYS A 146 15.36 3.42 -16.71
CA CYS A 146 16.08 2.66 -15.71
C CYS A 146 15.96 1.14 -15.92
N ARG A 147 14.77 0.62 -16.27
CA ARG A 147 14.52 -0.83 -16.38
C ARG A 147 15.37 -1.45 -17.49
N ASN A 148 15.42 -0.83 -18.67
CA ASN A 148 16.30 -1.30 -19.74
C ASN A 148 17.78 -1.08 -19.38
N ALA A 149 18.12 0.00 -18.69
CA ALA A 149 19.50 0.24 -18.27
C ALA A 149 20.02 -0.74 -17.19
N ILE A 150 19.15 -1.53 -16.54
CA ILE A 150 19.54 -2.54 -15.55
C ILE A 150 19.37 -3.98 -16.03
N SER A 151 18.62 -4.25 -17.11
CA SER A 151 18.28 -5.60 -17.57
C SER A 151 19.51 -6.48 -17.79
N ASP A 152 20.59 -5.91 -18.34
CA ASP A 152 21.80 -6.65 -18.71
C ASP A 152 22.87 -6.62 -17.62
N LYS A 153 22.63 -5.89 -16.51
CA LYS A 153 23.58 -5.73 -15.42
C LYS A 153 23.43 -6.87 -14.42
N LYS A 154 24.15 -7.96 -14.65
CA LYS A 154 24.13 -9.19 -13.83
C LYS A 154 24.19 -8.93 -12.32
N ASN A 155 25.04 -8.01 -11.86
CA ASN A 155 25.16 -7.68 -10.43
C ASN A 155 23.88 -7.02 -9.86
N ILE A 156 23.26 -6.11 -10.62
CA ILE A 156 22.01 -5.45 -10.24
C ILE A 156 20.85 -6.44 -10.29
N MET A 157 20.75 -7.24 -11.35
CA MET A 157 19.69 -8.25 -11.46
C MET A 157 19.81 -9.33 -10.39
N LYS A 158 21.04 -9.72 -10.00
CA LYS A 158 21.26 -10.62 -8.86
C LYS A 158 20.81 -9.98 -7.54
N LEU A 159 21.08 -8.69 -7.34
CA LEU A 159 20.58 -7.96 -6.17
C LEU A 159 19.05 -7.90 -6.15
N ILE A 160 18.41 -7.49 -7.26
CA ILE A 160 16.95 -7.44 -7.37
C ILE A 160 16.36 -8.82 -7.12
N GLY A 161 16.91 -9.87 -7.75
CA GLY A 161 16.47 -11.25 -7.57
C GLY A 161 16.62 -11.78 -6.14
N LYS A 162 17.62 -11.32 -5.37
CA LYS A 162 17.77 -11.65 -3.94
C LYS A 162 16.57 -11.16 -3.13
N TYR A 163 16.04 -9.98 -3.47
CA TYR A 163 14.96 -9.31 -2.74
C TYR A 163 13.56 -9.59 -3.32
N GLN A 164 13.48 -9.93 -4.60
CA GLN A 164 12.23 -10.22 -5.31
C GLN A 164 11.67 -11.59 -4.93
N LYS A 165 11.09 -11.67 -3.73
CA LYS A 165 10.38 -12.87 -3.25
C LYS A 165 9.11 -13.12 -4.07
N GLY A 166 8.66 -14.38 -4.05
CA GLY A 166 7.40 -14.84 -4.66
C GLY A 166 6.20 -14.11 -4.03
N ASN A 167 5.46 -14.79 -3.16
CA ASN A 167 4.40 -14.10 -2.40
C ASN A 167 5.03 -13.19 -1.33
N THR A 168 4.84 -11.87 -1.44
CA THR A 168 5.38 -10.86 -0.52
C THR A 168 4.73 -10.92 0.87
N GLU A 169 3.54 -11.51 0.99
CA GLU A 169 2.87 -11.72 2.28
C GLU A 169 3.62 -12.75 3.15
N LEU A 170 4.56 -13.51 2.58
CA LEU A 170 5.38 -14.50 3.29
C LEU A 170 6.71 -13.92 3.81
N ILE A 171 6.99 -12.64 3.57
CA ILE A 171 8.24 -12.00 4.02
C ILE A 171 8.34 -11.96 5.55
N THR A 172 7.20 -12.00 6.25
CA THR A 172 7.10 -12.06 7.72
C THR A 172 7.52 -13.40 8.31
N GLU A 173 7.34 -14.51 7.61
CA GLU A 173 7.72 -15.86 8.07
C GLU A 173 9.16 -16.25 7.68
N ALA A 174 9.73 -15.57 6.69
CA ALA A 174 11.00 -15.97 6.08
C ALA A 174 12.28 -15.50 6.80
N VAL A 175 12.18 -14.64 7.83
CA VAL A 175 13.36 -14.06 8.52
C VAL A 175 13.43 -14.50 9.98
N SER A 176 14.28 -15.50 10.26
CA SER A 176 14.63 -15.87 11.64
C SER A 176 15.25 -14.68 12.38
N GLY A 177 14.69 -14.30 13.53
CA GLY A 177 15.13 -13.14 14.32
C GLY A 177 14.27 -11.87 14.17
N GLY A 178 13.14 -11.93 13.47
CA GLY A 178 12.06 -10.94 13.54
C GLY A 178 12.38 -9.58 12.90
N LYS A 179 12.35 -9.53 11.57
CA LYS A 179 12.39 -8.29 10.80
C LYS A 179 11.29 -8.36 9.75
N GLY A 180 10.27 -7.51 9.88
CA GLY A 180 9.10 -7.47 9.01
C GLY A 180 9.42 -6.92 7.63
N VAL A 181 8.38 -6.67 6.84
CA VAL A 181 8.51 -6.15 5.47
C VAL A 181 9.19 -4.77 5.42
N LYS A 182 9.00 -3.94 6.45
CA LYS A 182 9.62 -2.62 6.57
C LYS A 182 11.12 -2.72 6.73
N GLU A 183 11.60 -3.60 7.62
CA GLU A 183 13.04 -3.86 7.75
C GLU A 183 13.59 -4.52 6.48
N TYR A 184 12.82 -5.40 5.85
CA TYR A 184 13.20 -6.01 4.59
C TYR A 184 13.44 -4.98 3.49
N LEU A 185 12.49 -4.04 3.31
CA LEU A 185 12.60 -2.94 2.37
C LEU A 185 13.72 -1.95 2.75
N THR A 186 13.92 -1.72 4.06
CA THR A 186 15.02 -0.92 4.57
C THR A 186 16.38 -1.51 4.20
N GLU A 187 16.60 -2.81 4.45
CA GLU A 187 17.85 -3.47 4.07
C GLU A 187 18.02 -3.53 2.55
N PHE A 188 16.94 -3.74 1.79
CA PHE A 188 16.99 -3.69 0.34
C PHE A 188 17.48 -2.32 -0.16
N SER A 189 16.90 -1.23 0.36
CA SER A 189 17.31 0.12 -0.02
C SER A 189 18.77 0.42 0.31
N LYS A 190 19.29 -0.07 1.45
CA LYS A 190 20.71 0.05 1.79
C LYS A 190 21.61 -0.67 0.78
N ASP A 191 21.24 -1.89 0.38
CA ASP A 191 21.99 -2.65 -0.62
C ASP A 191 21.94 -1.99 -2.00
N ILE A 192 20.81 -1.37 -2.37
CA ILE A 192 20.69 -0.57 -3.59
C ILE A 192 21.64 0.63 -3.54
N LEU A 193 21.60 1.42 -2.46
CA LEU A 193 22.45 2.62 -2.30
C LEU A 193 23.94 2.27 -2.39
N LYS A 194 24.37 1.20 -1.71
CA LYS A 194 25.76 0.68 -1.81
C LYS A 194 26.11 0.22 -3.22
N THR A 195 25.18 -0.43 -3.92
CA THR A 195 25.39 -0.88 -5.31
C THR A 195 25.49 0.31 -6.27
N LEU A 196 24.69 1.35 -6.03
CA LEU A 196 24.69 2.58 -6.82
C LEU A 196 25.92 3.45 -6.53
N ASN A 197 26.41 3.48 -5.29
CA ASN A 197 27.59 4.22 -4.85
C ASN A 197 28.39 3.41 -3.82
N PRO A 198 29.37 2.59 -4.25
CA PRO A 198 30.15 1.74 -3.34
C PRO A 198 30.99 2.49 -2.30
N LYS A 199 31.23 3.79 -2.49
CA LYS A 199 32.01 4.64 -1.57
C LYS A 199 31.12 5.42 -0.58
N MET A 200 29.81 5.21 -0.62
CA MET A 200 28.86 5.90 0.26
C MET A 200 29.13 5.55 1.72
N LYS A 201 29.16 6.56 2.60
CA LYS A 201 29.43 6.34 4.03
C LYS A 201 28.19 5.76 4.72
N PRO A 202 28.37 5.03 5.84
CA PRO A 202 27.23 4.49 6.61
C PRO A 202 26.19 5.56 7.02
N GLY A 203 26.65 6.74 7.44
CA GLY A 203 25.74 7.85 7.82
C GLY A 203 24.85 8.30 6.65
N ASP A 204 25.45 8.53 5.48
CA ASP A 204 24.70 8.92 4.29
C ASP A 204 23.67 7.83 3.89
N ILE A 205 24.04 6.55 4.03
CA ILE A 205 23.13 5.43 3.75
C ILE A 205 21.93 5.45 4.72
N ASP A 206 22.15 5.74 6.00
CA ASP A 206 21.08 5.82 6.99
C ASP A 206 20.15 7.03 6.77
N ASP A 207 20.67 8.10 6.14
CA ASP A 207 19.90 9.26 5.74
C ASP A 207 19.05 9.03 4.49
N GLU A 208 19.58 8.29 3.52
CA GLU A 208 18.92 8.06 2.23
C GLU A 208 18.12 6.76 2.13
N LYS A 209 18.34 5.77 3.00
CA LYS A 209 17.60 4.51 2.98
C LYS A 209 16.09 4.74 3.08
N TYR A 210 15.33 3.71 2.72
CA TYR A 210 13.88 3.71 2.81
C TYR A 210 13.38 4.23 4.17
N ARG A 211 12.39 5.11 4.09
CA ARG A 211 11.55 5.59 5.19
C ARG A 211 10.12 5.61 4.67
N GLU A 212 9.15 5.33 5.53
CA GLU A 212 7.72 5.23 5.18
C GLU A 212 7.17 6.44 4.42
N ARG A 213 7.66 7.65 4.73
CA ARG A 213 7.32 8.87 3.97
C ARG A 213 7.67 8.82 2.47
N LEU A 214 8.52 7.88 2.05
CA LEU A 214 8.92 7.68 0.66
C LEU A 214 7.97 6.74 -0.11
N SER A 215 7.06 6.04 0.58
CA SER A 215 6.10 5.12 -0.05
C SER A 215 5.35 5.72 -1.24
N PRO A 216 4.83 6.97 -1.17
CA PRO A 216 4.14 7.57 -2.32
C PRO A 216 5.04 7.75 -3.55
N GLU A 217 6.29 8.15 -3.33
CA GLU A 217 7.24 8.36 -4.43
C GLU A 217 7.73 7.03 -5.01
N ILE A 218 7.98 6.03 -4.17
CA ILE A 218 8.34 4.68 -4.61
C ILE A 218 7.19 4.05 -5.40
N ALA A 219 5.95 4.19 -4.93
CA ALA A 219 4.75 3.67 -5.59
C ALA A 219 4.65 4.13 -7.06
N LYS A 220 5.14 5.34 -7.40
CA LYS A 220 5.19 5.84 -8.78
C LYS A 220 6.09 5.02 -9.70
N PHE A 221 7.13 4.38 -9.18
CA PHE A 221 8.04 3.53 -9.95
C PHE A 221 7.61 2.05 -10.03
N ILE A 222 6.68 1.63 -9.18
CA ILE A 222 6.14 0.25 -9.15
C ILE A 222 5.32 -0.05 -10.41
N GLU A 223 5.61 -1.13 -11.10
CA GLU A 223 4.82 -1.61 -12.23
C GLU A 223 3.74 -2.58 -11.76
N ILE A 224 2.50 -2.37 -12.18
CA ILE A 224 1.38 -3.29 -11.92
C ILE A 224 1.07 -4.04 -13.21
N ASN A 225 1.41 -5.32 -13.23
CA ASN A 225 1.17 -6.25 -14.32
C ASN A 225 0.79 -7.64 -13.77
N ALA A 226 0.64 -8.62 -14.65
CA ALA A 226 0.20 -9.96 -14.25
C ALA A 226 1.15 -10.63 -13.25
N ASP A 227 2.46 -10.37 -13.35
CA ASP A 227 3.45 -10.98 -12.46
C ASP A 227 3.52 -10.27 -11.11
N THR A 228 3.46 -8.94 -11.08
CA THR A 228 3.54 -8.19 -9.83
C THR A 228 2.28 -8.35 -8.99
N VAL A 229 1.08 -8.37 -9.61
CA VAL A 229 -0.18 -8.60 -8.88
C VAL A 229 -0.26 -10.00 -8.28
N LYS A 230 0.29 -11.03 -8.95
CA LYS A 230 0.32 -12.42 -8.42
C LYS A 230 1.20 -12.58 -7.18
N ARG A 231 2.12 -11.63 -6.93
CA ARG A 231 3.02 -11.67 -5.78
C ARG A 231 2.37 -11.20 -4.48
N ASN A 232 1.16 -10.64 -4.51
CA ASN A 232 0.52 -10.16 -3.30
C ASN A 232 -1.01 -10.34 -3.37
N ASN A 233 -1.56 -11.21 -2.52
CA ASN A 233 -2.98 -11.54 -2.55
C ASN A 233 -3.86 -10.37 -2.10
N SER A 234 -3.40 -9.59 -1.12
CA SER A 234 -4.11 -8.40 -0.62
C SER A 234 -4.20 -7.29 -1.66
N LEU A 235 -3.11 -7.03 -2.40
CA LEU A 235 -3.12 -6.09 -3.52
C LEU A 235 -4.04 -6.59 -4.65
N GLN A 236 -4.00 -7.90 -4.94
CA GLN A 236 -4.92 -8.51 -5.88
C GLN A 236 -6.38 -8.36 -5.43
N TYR A 237 -6.64 -8.54 -4.13
CA TYR A 237 -7.96 -8.40 -3.51
C TYR A 237 -8.46 -6.96 -3.55
N LEU A 238 -7.61 -5.96 -3.27
CA LEU A 238 -7.95 -4.56 -3.49
C LEU A 238 -8.41 -4.32 -4.93
N GLY A 239 -7.69 -4.86 -5.91
CA GLY A 239 -8.10 -4.77 -7.31
C GLY A 239 -9.46 -5.44 -7.61
N LYS A 240 -9.81 -6.54 -6.91
CA LYS A 240 -11.13 -7.18 -7.02
C LYS A 240 -12.23 -6.29 -6.43
N LEU A 241 -12.00 -5.70 -5.25
CA LEU A 241 -12.95 -4.78 -4.63
C LEU A 241 -13.20 -3.54 -5.50
N ILE A 242 -12.15 -2.95 -6.07
CA ILE A 242 -12.28 -1.83 -7.02
C ILE A 242 -13.17 -2.22 -8.21
N SER A 243 -13.00 -3.45 -8.73
CA SER A 243 -13.82 -3.97 -9.82
C SER A 243 -15.28 -4.16 -9.41
N GLN A 244 -15.53 -4.65 -8.18
CA GLN A 244 -16.88 -4.83 -7.64
C GLN A 244 -17.60 -3.49 -7.46
N CYS A 245 -16.92 -2.47 -6.93
CA CYS A 245 -17.45 -1.13 -6.76
C CYS A 245 -17.88 -0.46 -8.10
N GLN A 246 -17.40 -0.96 -9.25
CA GLN A 246 -17.81 -0.44 -10.56
C GLN A 246 -19.22 -0.91 -10.96
N ILE A 247 -19.60 -2.12 -10.54
CA ILE A 247 -20.82 -2.82 -10.97
C ILE A 247 -22.05 -2.31 -10.21
N ILE A 248 -21.85 -1.79 -9.01
CA ILE A 248 -22.87 -1.14 -8.17
C ILE A 248 -23.34 0.15 -8.82
#